data_AF-A0A0Q5DZP4-F1
#
_entry.id   AF-A0A0Q5DZP4-F1
#
_cell.length_a   1.000
_cell.length_b   1.000
_cell.length_c   1.000
_cell.angle_alpha   90.00
_cell.angle_beta   90.00
_cell.angle_gamma   90.00
#
_symmetry.space_group_name_H-M   'P 1'
#
loop_
_entity.id
_entity.type
_entity.pdbx_description
1 polymer ?
#
loop_
_entity_poly.entity_id
_entity_poly.type
_entity_poly.pdbx_seq_one_letter_code
_entity_poly.pdbx_strand_id
1 'polypeptide(L)'
;MQTRKTLGPALLSLALLASASLPAHAWNGGAAPALSPPAGYSAPIEQMKTGEHTFNCAPIPTPYTGELVFRSKYEGSDKARSTLNEVAEKAFRSATQDITDLERGISKVVMQYMRDGRPEQLDCSLNMLTAWARAGALESQQYNHTGKSMRKWALGSLSAAYLRLKFSDSRPLANHTQQAAEIEAWFSTLADQVVRDWSNLPLEKINNHSYWAAWSVMATAVATNRRDLFDWSVQEFKVAAHQVDAEGFLPNELKRRERALAYHNYALPPLAMIASFAQANGVDLRPENNGALKRLGDRVLAGVEDPDAFAERGGQKQDMTDLKKDPKFAWLEPYCSLYTCDARVLEKKHEKQPFKTFRLGGDLTRVYDPRHDRDDR
;
A
#
# COMPACT_ATOMS: atom_id res chain seq x y z
N MET A 1 0.03 -12.09 88.69
CA MET A 1 -1.36 -11.61 88.51
C MET A 1 -1.89 -12.19 87.21
N GLN A 2 -2.71 -13.23 87.33
CA GLN A 2 -4.13 -13.22 86.93
C GLN A 2 -4.33 -13.14 85.41
N THR A 3 -4.43 -14.31 84.75
CA THR A 3 -5.68 -14.96 84.27
C THR A 3 -6.18 -14.34 82.97
N ARG A 4 -6.60 -15.03 81.90
CA ARG A 4 -7.07 -16.41 81.57
C ARG A 4 -7.43 -16.27 80.04
N LYS A 5 -7.62 -17.26 79.15
CA LYS A 5 -8.11 -18.63 79.26
C LYS A 5 -8.12 -19.28 77.85
N THR A 6 -7.70 -20.54 77.82
CA THR A 6 -8.30 -21.72 77.14
C THR A 6 -8.53 -21.78 75.64
N LEU A 7 -8.07 -22.88 75.05
CA LEU A 7 -8.80 -23.96 74.33
C LEU A 7 -7.76 -24.60 73.37
N GLY A 8 -7.33 -25.86 73.50
CA GLY A 8 -8.08 -27.11 73.37
C GLY A 8 -7.44 -27.90 72.18
N PRO A 9 -7.15 -29.21 72.29
CA PRO A 9 -6.23 -29.92 71.40
C PRO A 9 -6.92 -30.53 70.16
N ALA A 10 -6.22 -30.59 69.02
CA ALA A 10 -6.66 -31.39 67.88
C ALA A 10 -5.48 -31.88 67.01
N LEU A 11 -5.16 -33.17 67.21
CA LEU A 11 -4.91 -34.20 66.20
C LEU A 11 -4.11 -33.84 64.92
N LEU A 12 -2.91 -34.41 64.84
CA LEU A 12 -2.18 -34.69 63.60
C LEU A 12 -3.06 -35.48 62.63
N SER A 13 -3.15 -35.01 61.39
CA SER A 13 -3.59 -35.79 60.23
C SER A 13 -2.64 -35.51 59.06
N LEU A 14 -1.92 -36.54 58.61
CA LEU A 14 -1.15 -36.53 57.37
C LEU A 14 -2.08 -36.25 56.18
N ALA A 15 -1.77 -35.24 55.37
CA ALA A 15 -2.41 -35.01 54.08
C ALA A 15 -1.47 -35.43 52.95
N LEU A 16 -1.93 -36.41 52.16
CA LEU A 16 -1.32 -36.85 50.90
C LEU A 16 -1.36 -35.72 49.86
N LEU A 17 -0.23 -35.49 49.18
CA LEU A 17 -0.12 -34.65 48.00
C LEU A 17 -0.77 -35.34 46.79
N ALA A 18 -1.93 -34.85 46.37
CA ALA A 18 -2.54 -35.19 45.09
C ALA A 18 -1.97 -34.27 44.00
N SER A 19 -1.20 -34.84 43.08
CA SER A 19 -0.75 -34.20 41.84
C SER A 19 -1.92 -34.05 40.88
N ALA A 20 -2.44 -32.83 40.74
CA ALA A 20 -3.42 -32.48 39.72
C ALA A 20 -2.72 -32.35 38.36
N SER A 21 -2.93 -33.35 37.49
CA SER A 21 -2.63 -33.29 36.06
C SER A 21 -3.55 -32.27 35.37
N LEU A 22 -3.00 -31.14 34.96
CA LEU A 22 -3.69 -30.17 34.10
C LEU A 22 -3.91 -30.77 32.70
N PRO A 23 -5.09 -30.60 32.08
CA PRO A 23 -5.32 -31.08 30.73
C PRO A 23 -4.49 -30.25 29.74
N ALA A 24 -3.61 -30.93 29.02
CA ALA A 24 -2.94 -30.40 27.83
C ALA A 24 -4.02 -29.87 26.89
N HIS A 25 -4.11 -28.55 26.76
CA HIS A 25 -4.93 -27.94 25.73
C HIS A 25 -4.29 -28.32 24.41
N ALA A 26 -4.94 -29.22 23.68
CA ALA A 26 -4.63 -29.48 22.29
C ALA A 26 -4.76 -28.16 21.55
N TRP A 27 -3.63 -27.57 21.15
CA TRP A 27 -3.61 -26.49 20.20
C TRP A 27 -4.14 -27.06 18.88
N ASN A 28 -5.41 -26.83 18.60
CA ASN A 28 -5.93 -26.98 17.26
C ASN A 28 -5.12 -26.05 16.36
N GLY A 29 -4.21 -26.62 15.57
CA GLY A 29 -3.47 -25.94 14.52
C GLY A 29 -4.40 -25.52 13.38
N GLY A 30 -5.36 -24.64 13.67
CA GLY A 30 -6.17 -23.99 12.64
C GLY A 30 -5.24 -23.19 11.74
N ALA A 31 -5.29 -23.45 10.43
CA ALA A 31 -4.61 -22.63 9.45
C ALA A 31 -5.03 -21.17 9.65
N ALA A 32 -4.05 -20.26 9.62
CA ALA A 32 -4.34 -18.83 9.71
C ALA A 32 -5.37 -18.44 8.62
N PRO A 33 -6.35 -17.57 8.94
CA PRO A 33 -7.34 -17.16 7.97
C PRO A 33 -6.66 -16.54 6.74
N ALA A 34 -7.23 -16.80 5.56
CA ALA A 34 -6.73 -16.25 4.32
C ALA A 34 -6.74 -14.71 4.38
N LEU A 35 -5.67 -14.12 3.86
CA LEU A 35 -5.55 -12.67 3.78
C LEU A 35 -6.65 -12.09 2.90
N SER A 36 -7.18 -10.93 3.30
CA SER A 36 -8.25 -10.23 2.57
C SER A 36 -8.00 -8.73 2.54
N PRO A 37 -8.37 -8.04 1.44
CA PRO A 37 -8.30 -6.58 1.36
C PRO A 37 -9.44 -5.95 2.19
N PRO A 38 -9.46 -4.62 2.38
CA PRO A 38 -10.60 -3.91 2.95
C PRO A 38 -11.92 -4.23 2.22
N ALA A 39 -13.03 -4.23 2.96
CA ALA A 39 -14.32 -4.75 2.49
C ALA A 39 -14.80 -4.16 1.14
N GLY A 40 -14.45 -2.91 0.82
CA GLY A 40 -14.80 -2.28 -0.45
C GLY A 40 -14.25 -2.96 -1.70
N TYR A 41 -13.22 -3.81 -1.58
CA TYR A 41 -12.70 -4.60 -2.69
C TYR A 41 -13.61 -5.78 -3.09
N SER A 42 -14.55 -6.18 -2.24
CA SER A 42 -15.56 -7.21 -2.57
C SER A 42 -16.69 -6.68 -3.44
N ALA A 43 -16.75 -5.37 -3.69
CA ALA A 43 -17.79 -4.77 -4.52
C ALA A 43 -17.94 -5.51 -5.87
N PRO A 44 -19.17 -5.88 -6.26
CA PRO A 44 -19.41 -6.52 -7.54
C PRO A 44 -19.14 -5.54 -8.69
N ILE A 45 -19.08 -6.08 -9.90
CA ILE A 45 -19.12 -5.28 -11.13
C ILE A 45 -20.41 -4.44 -11.11
N GLU A 46 -20.29 -3.13 -11.37
CA GLU A 46 -21.41 -2.20 -11.25
C GLU A 46 -22.55 -2.51 -12.22
N GLN A 47 -22.20 -2.84 -13.46
CA GLN A 47 -23.16 -3.17 -14.50
C GLN A 47 -22.56 -4.19 -15.46
N MET A 48 -23.30 -5.26 -15.75
CA MET A 48 -22.97 -6.19 -16.83
C MET A 48 -23.53 -5.66 -18.15
N LYS A 49 -22.74 -4.86 -18.88
CA LYS A 49 -23.17 -4.28 -20.16
C LYS A 49 -23.00 -5.29 -21.30
N THR A 50 -24.02 -5.40 -22.15
CA THR A 50 -24.06 -6.24 -23.35
C THR A 50 -24.21 -5.38 -24.60
N GLY A 51 -24.14 -5.99 -25.79
CA GLY A 51 -24.31 -5.31 -27.07
C GLY A 51 -23.08 -4.53 -27.55
N GLU A 52 -23.24 -3.82 -28.68
CA GLU A 52 -22.17 -3.09 -29.37
C GLU A 52 -21.42 -2.12 -28.46
N HIS A 53 -20.11 -2.01 -28.68
CA HIS A 53 -19.25 -1.11 -27.92
C HIS A 53 -18.04 -0.66 -28.73
N THR A 54 -17.45 0.46 -28.32
CA THR A 54 -16.23 1.02 -28.90
C THR A 54 -14.96 0.65 -28.13
N PHE A 55 -15.07 -0.23 -27.12
CA PHE A 55 -13.89 -0.71 -26.41
C PHE A 55 -12.95 -1.44 -27.38
N ASN A 56 -11.68 -1.03 -27.37
CA ASN A 56 -10.60 -1.67 -28.08
C ASN A 56 -9.45 -1.89 -27.12
N CYS A 57 -8.94 -3.13 -27.05
CA CYS A 57 -7.75 -3.44 -26.27
C CYS A 57 -6.53 -2.87 -27.00
N ALA A 58 -5.84 -1.92 -26.37
CA ALA A 58 -4.60 -1.39 -26.92
C ALA A 58 -3.54 -2.51 -27.03
N PRO A 59 -2.58 -2.40 -27.97
CA PRO A 59 -1.46 -3.35 -28.03
C PRO A 59 -0.79 -3.49 -26.66
N ILE A 60 -0.48 -4.73 -26.28
CA ILE A 60 0.20 -5.04 -25.03
C ILE A 60 1.59 -4.39 -25.07
N PRO A 61 1.96 -3.52 -24.11
CA PRO A 61 3.31 -2.95 -24.04
C PRO A 61 4.37 -4.03 -23.97
N THR A 62 5.54 -3.78 -24.54
CA THR A 62 6.60 -4.80 -24.64
C THR A 62 7.04 -5.25 -23.25
N PRO A 63 6.97 -6.55 -22.89
CA PRO A 63 7.45 -7.03 -21.61
C PRO A 63 8.91 -6.62 -21.35
N TYR A 64 9.14 -5.86 -20.27
CA TYR A 64 10.47 -5.35 -19.98
C TYR A 64 11.35 -6.40 -19.30
N THR A 65 12.24 -7.03 -20.06
CA THR A 65 13.16 -8.09 -19.60
C THR A 65 14.63 -7.65 -19.52
N GLY A 66 14.92 -6.38 -19.84
CA GLY A 66 16.26 -5.80 -19.79
C GLY A 66 16.76 -5.52 -18.37
N GLU A 67 17.98 -4.98 -18.29
CA GLU A 67 18.55 -4.49 -17.03
C GLU A 67 17.74 -3.33 -16.46
N LEU A 68 17.51 -3.32 -15.14
CA LEU A 68 16.81 -2.24 -14.46
C LEU A 68 17.83 -1.15 -14.07
N VAL A 69 18.54 -0.60 -15.05
CA VAL A 69 19.54 0.44 -14.85
C VAL A 69 19.10 1.71 -15.59
N PHE A 70 18.35 2.55 -14.88
CA PHE A 70 17.79 3.79 -15.45
C PHE A 70 18.46 5.05 -14.90
N ARG A 71 18.56 6.08 -15.74
CA ARG A 71 19.00 7.41 -15.29
C ARG A 71 18.00 7.98 -14.28
N SER A 72 18.52 8.66 -13.27
CA SER A 72 17.67 9.34 -12.30
C SER A 72 17.28 10.71 -12.83
N LYS A 73 16.01 11.13 -12.67
CA LYS A 73 15.58 12.51 -12.97
C LYS A 73 16.28 13.58 -12.11
N TYR A 74 16.97 13.17 -11.04
CA TYR A 74 17.76 14.04 -10.17
C TYR A 74 19.28 13.89 -10.41
N GLU A 75 19.68 13.31 -11.54
CA GLU A 75 21.10 13.19 -11.90
C GLU A 75 21.76 14.57 -11.96
N GLY A 76 22.86 14.72 -11.23
CA GLY A 76 23.57 15.99 -11.05
C GLY A 76 23.10 16.83 -9.85
N SER A 77 22.05 16.42 -9.13
CA SER A 77 21.60 17.10 -7.90
C SER A 77 22.52 16.78 -6.71
N ASP A 78 22.56 17.68 -5.73
CA ASP A 78 23.31 17.48 -4.48
C ASP A 78 22.66 16.39 -3.59
N LYS A 79 23.13 16.24 -2.35
CA LYS A 79 22.62 15.22 -1.42
C LYS A 79 21.11 15.35 -1.12
N ALA A 80 20.49 16.52 -1.33
CA ALA A 80 19.06 16.71 -1.15
C ALA A 80 18.23 16.09 -2.29
N ARG A 81 18.85 15.81 -3.44
CA ARG A 81 18.20 15.24 -4.64
C ARG A 81 16.91 15.97 -5.01
N SER A 82 16.90 17.30 -4.98
CA SER A 82 15.69 18.11 -5.18
C SER A 82 15.67 18.87 -6.52
N THR A 83 16.82 18.99 -7.19
CA THR A 83 17.01 19.66 -8.48
C THR A 83 16.71 18.74 -9.66
N LEU A 84 15.67 19.06 -10.44
CA LEU A 84 15.28 18.28 -11.61
C LEU A 84 16.26 18.51 -12.77
N ASN A 85 16.66 17.42 -13.43
CA ASN A 85 17.41 17.44 -14.67
C ASN A 85 16.49 17.00 -15.81
N GLU A 86 16.06 17.93 -16.66
CA GLU A 86 15.06 17.69 -17.71
C GLU A 86 15.54 16.65 -18.76
N VAL A 87 16.84 16.64 -19.08
CA VAL A 87 17.43 15.67 -20.02
C VAL A 87 17.41 14.27 -19.41
N ALA A 88 17.82 14.16 -18.15
CA ALA A 88 17.79 12.89 -17.43
C ALA A 88 16.35 12.40 -17.21
N GLU A 89 15.40 13.31 -16.96
CA GLU A 89 13.99 12.98 -16.85
C GLU A 89 13.42 12.47 -18.18
N LYS A 90 13.70 13.13 -19.30
CA LYS A 90 13.25 12.66 -20.62
C LYS A 90 13.83 11.29 -20.95
N ALA A 91 15.12 11.08 -20.71
CA ALA A 91 15.77 9.79 -20.90
C ALA A 91 15.16 8.69 -20.02
N PHE A 92 14.89 9.00 -18.75
CA PHE A 92 14.20 8.10 -17.82
C PHE A 92 12.80 7.72 -18.32
N ARG A 93 12.00 8.70 -18.76
CA ARG A 93 10.64 8.48 -19.28
C ARG A 93 10.66 7.58 -20.50
N SER A 94 11.52 7.87 -21.47
CA SER A 94 11.66 7.03 -22.67
C SER A 94 12.09 5.59 -22.32
N ALA A 95 13.05 5.41 -21.41
CA ALA A 95 13.55 4.08 -21.04
C ALA A 95 12.56 3.25 -20.22
N THR A 96 11.55 3.87 -19.61
CA THR A 96 10.56 3.23 -18.74
C THR A 96 9.14 3.26 -19.33
N GLN A 97 9.02 3.61 -20.61
CA GLN A 97 7.73 3.87 -21.25
C GLN A 97 6.83 2.63 -21.23
N ASP A 98 7.31 1.47 -21.67
CA ASP A 98 6.51 0.22 -21.67
C ASP A 98 6.04 -0.18 -20.27
N ILE A 99 6.89 0.01 -19.25
CA ILE A 99 6.53 -0.26 -17.85
C ILE A 99 5.39 0.68 -17.43
N THR A 100 5.53 1.97 -17.72
CA THR A 100 4.54 3.00 -17.37
C THR A 100 3.20 2.78 -18.11
N ASP A 101 3.27 2.36 -19.37
CA ASP A 101 2.09 2.07 -20.19
C ASP A 101 1.35 0.84 -19.68
N LEU A 102 2.06 -0.19 -19.22
CA LEU A 102 1.44 -1.33 -18.54
C LEU A 102 0.75 -0.88 -17.25
N GLU A 103 1.44 -0.13 -16.38
CA GLU A 103 0.88 0.35 -15.10
C GLU A 103 -0.44 1.12 -15.31
N ARG A 104 -0.46 2.04 -16.28
CA ARG A 104 -1.63 2.85 -16.61
C ARG A 104 -2.72 2.03 -17.30
N GLY A 105 -2.32 1.17 -18.23
CA GLY A 105 -3.23 0.36 -19.03
C GLY A 105 -4.01 -0.63 -18.18
N ILE A 106 -3.33 -1.38 -17.29
CA ILE A 106 -4.00 -2.30 -16.36
C ILE A 106 -4.97 -1.57 -15.45
N SER A 107 -4.54 -0.48 -14.81
CA SER A 107 -5.43 0.29 -13.94
C SER A 107 -6.67 0.79 -14.70
N LYS A 108 -6.48 1.33 -15.91
CA LYS A 108 -7.57 1.81 -16.76
C LYS A 108 -8.55 0.69 -17.14
N VAL A 109 -8.05 -0.42 -17.66
CA VAL A 109 -8.89 -1.51 -18.18
C VAL A 109 -9.61 -2.21 -17.05
N VAL A 110 -8.98 -2.43 -15.88
CA VAL A 110 -9.65 -2.97 -14.70
C VAL A 110 -10.76 -2.04 -14.21
N MET A 111 -10.53 -0.72 -14.13
CA MET A 111 -11.59 0.23 -13.79
C MET A 111 -12.76 0.18 -14.79
N GLN A 112 -12.47 0.05 -16.09
CA GLN A 112 -13.51 -0.10 -17.12
C GLN A 112 -14.29 -1.41 -16.92
N TYR A 113 -13.60 -2.52 -16.68
CA TYR A 113 -14.23 -3.82 -16.43
C TYR A 113 -15.12 -3.80 -15.18
N MET A 114 -14.63 -3.25 -14.08
CA MET A 114 -15.41 -3.16 -12.84
C MET A 114 -16.65 -2.28 -12.99
N ARG A 115 -16.66 -1.35 -13.96
CA ARG A 115 -17.81 -0.49 -14.27
C ARG A 115 -18.77 -1.14 -15.27
N ASP A 116 -18.25 -1.75 -16.33
CA ASP A 116 -19.02 -2.14 -17.52
C ASP A 116 -19.21 -3.65 -17.69
N GLY A 117 -18.45 -4.48 -16.99
CA GLY A 117 -18.60 -5.94 -16.97
C GLY A 117 -18.38 -6.65 -18.31
N ARG A 118 -17.70 -6.01 -19.27
CA ARG A 118 -17.52 -6.57 -20.62
C ARG A 118 -16.40 -7.61 -20.64
N PRO A 119 -16.63 -8.84 -21.15
CA PRO A 119 -15.61 -9.88 -21.22
C PRO A 119 -14.32 -9.43 -21.92
N GLU A 120 -14.43 -8.62 -22.97
CA GLU A 120 -13.29 -8.11 -23.74
C GLU A 120 -12.34 -7.24 -22.89
N GLN A 121 -12.88 -6.54 -21.88
CA GLN A 121 -12.09 -5.75 -20.94
C GLN A 121 -11.34 -6.66 -19.95
N LEU A 122 -12.00 -7.71 -19.46
CA LEU A 122 -11.36 -8.71 -18.60
C LEU A 122 -10.22 -9.40 -19.35
N ASP A 123 -10.50 -9.94 -20.53
CA ASP A 123 -9.52 -10.63 -21.38
C ASP A 123 -8.33 -9.73 -21.71
N CYS A 124 -8.59 -8.45 -22.03
CA CYS A 124 -7.53 -7.47 -22.26
C CYS A 124 -6.62 -7.31 -21.03
N SER A 125 -7.18 -7.14 -19.84
CA SER A 125 -6.41 -6.99 -18.61
C SER A 125 -5.59 -8.25 -18.27
N LEU A 126 -6.19 -9.44 -18.41
CA LEU A 126 -5.51 -10.71 -18.12
C LEU A 126 -4.42 -11.02 -19.14
N ASN A 127 -4.63 -10.73 -20.41
CA ASN A 127 -3.62 -10.93 -21.45
C ASN A 127 -2.41 -10.02 -21.28
N MET A 128 -2.63 -8.76 -20.91
CA MET A 128 -1.54 -7.82 -20.57
C MET A 128 -0.68 -8.35 -19.41
N LEU A 129 -1.30 -8.77 -18.30
CA LEU A 129 -0.59 -9.31 -17.14
C LEU A 129 0.11 -10.64 -17.46
N THR A 130 -0.58 -11.56 -18.13
CA THR A 130 -0.06 -12.88 -18.46
C THR A 130 1.13 -12.80 -19.43
N ALA A 131 1.10 -11.89 -20.41
CA ALA A 131 2.22 -11.69 -21.33
C ALA A 131 3.49 -11.22 -20.59
N TRP A 132 3.35 -10.32 -19.62
CA TRP A 132 4.47 -9.85 -18.80
C TRP A 132 4.97 -10.92 -17.82
N ALA A 133 4.05 -11.67 -17.22
CA ALA A 133 4.37 -12.79 -16.33
C ALA A 133 5.16 -13.88 -17.07
N ARG A 134 4.69 -14.34 -18.24
CA ARG A 134 5.35 -15.37 -19.05
C ARG A 134 6.73 -14.96 -19.55
N ALA A 135 6.97 -13.66 -19.75
CA ALA A 135 8.26 -13.14 -20.16
C ALA A 135 9.27 -13.01 -19.00
N GLY A 136 8.87 -13.22 -17.75
CA GLY A 136 9.72 -12.93 -16.58
C GLY A 136 10.06 -11.44 -16.48
N ALA A 137 9.13 -10.58 -16.86
CA ALA A 137 9.39 -9.14 -16.93
C ALA A 137 9.67 -8.56 -15.53
N LEU A 138 10.57 -7.57 -15.49
CA LEU A 138 11.03 -6.88 -14.28
C LEU A 138 11.83 -7.74 -13.28
N GLU A 139 12.22 -8.97 -13.63
CA GLU A 139 12.94 -9.89 -12.73
C GLU A 139 14.47 -9.68 -12.68
N SER A 140 15.00 -8.75 -13.49
CA SER A 140 16.45 -8.56 -13.65
C SER A 140 17.20 -8.30 -12.33
N GLN A 141 18.23 -9.11 -12.04
CA GLN A 141 19.10 -8.91 -10.88
C GLN A 141 20.12 -7.77 -11.08
N GLN A 142 20.22 -7.23 -12.29
CA GLN A 142 21.06 -6.09 -12.60
C GLN A 142 20.24 -4.81 -12.48
N TYR A 143 20.41 -4.08 -11.38
CA TYR A 143 19.62 -2.89 -11.11
C TYR A 143 20.38 -1.79 -10.36
N ASN A 144 19.92 -0.55 -10.57
CA ASN A 144 20.26 0.59 -9.71
C ASN A 144 19.05 1.02 -8.86
N HIS A 145 19.20 2.07 -8.05
CA HIS A 145 18.12 2.56 -7.17
C HIS A 145 16.84 2.93 -7.95
N THR A 146 16.98 3.55 -9.13
CA THR A 146 15.85 3.92 -10.00
C THR A 146 15.15 2.68 -10.53
N GLY A 147 15.91 1.67 -10.97
CA GLY A 147 15.39 0.41 -11.48
C GLY A 147 14.61 -0.42 -10.48
N LYS A 148 15.17 -0.67 -9.29
CA LYS A 148 14.42 -1.35 -8.22
C LYS A 148 13.20 -0.55 -7.76
N SER A 149 13.19 0.76 -7.97
CA SER A 149 12.01 1.59 -7.74
C SER A 149 10.95 1.40 -8.83
N MET A 150 11.34 1.23 -10.10
CA MET A 150 10.40 0.86 -11.16
C MET A 150 9.76 -0.50 -10.93
N ARG A 151 10.54 -1.51 -10.53
CA ARG A 151 10.01 -2.84 -10.15
C ARG A 151 8.91 -2.73 -9.11
N LYS A 152 9.19 -2.11 -7.96
CA LYS A 152 8.19 -2.03 -6.88
C LYS A 152 6.99 -1.17 -7.24
N TRP A 153 7.15 -0.07 -7.98
CA TRP A 153 5.99 0.72 -8.43
C TRP A 153 5.11 -0.06 -9.39
N ALA A 154 5.68 -0.74 -10.38
CA ALA A 154 4.93 -1.59 -11.28
C ALA A 154 4.20 -2.69 -10.50
N LEU A 155 4.90 -3.44 -9.64
CA LEU A 155 4.28 -4.46 -8.80
C LEU A 155 3.08 -3.92 -8.01
N GLY A 156 3.21 -2.75 -7.39
CA GLY A 156 2.14 -2.12 -6.61
C GLY A 156 0.94 -1.72 -7.48
N SER A 157 1.19 -1.11 -8.64
CA SER A 157 0.14 -0.74 -9.59
C SER A 157 -0.66 -1.96 -10.08
N LEU A 158 0.05 -3.03 -10.47
CA LEU A 158 -0.54 -4.22 -11.07
C LEU A 158 -1.29 -5.06 -10.04
N SER A 159 -0.65 -5.37 -8.91
CA SER A 159 -1.28 -6.16 -7.84
C SER A 159 -2.49 -5.44 -7.25
N ALA A 160 -2.40 -4.13 -7.01
CA ALA A 160 -3.51 -3.38 -6.44
C ALA A 160 -4.72 -3.29 -7.37
N ALA A 161 -4.51 -3.18 -8.69
CA ALA A 161 -5.61 -3.27 -9.66
C ALA A 161 -6.17 -4.69 -9.70
N TYR A 162 -5.30 -5.71 -9.74
CA TYR A 162 -5.69 -7.12 -9.77
C TYR A 162 -6.56 -7.55 -8.56
N LEU A 163 -6.34 -6.97 -7.38
CA LEU A 163 -7.18 -7.22 -6.19
C LEU A 163 -8.67 -6.99 -6.46
N ARG A 164 -9.03 -6.00 -7.30
CA ARG A 164 -10.44 -5.75 -7.69
C ARG A 164 -11.04 -6.94 -8.45
N LEU A 165 -10.25 -7.62 -9.27
CA LEU A 165 -10.69 -8.81 -10.00
C LEU A 165 -10.73 -10.04 -9.07
N LYS A 166 -9.70 -10.20 -8.23
CA LYS A 166 -9.54 -11.36 -7.34
C LYS A 166 -10.63 -11.46 -6.29
N PHE A 167 -11.01 -10.34 -5.69
CA PHE A 167 -11.88 -10.30 -4.51
C PHE A 167 -13.32 -9.85 -4.79
N SER A 168 -13.64 -9.43 -6.01
CA SER A 168 -15.01 -9.05 -6.37
C SER A 168 -15.99 -10.21 -6.19
N ASP A 169 -17.16 -9.93 -5.60
CA ASP A 169 -18.25 -10.91 -5.45
C ASP A 169 -18.81 -11.42 -6.77
N SER A 170 -18.56 -10.70 -7.88
CA SER A 170 -18.87 -11.16 -9.24
C SER A 170 -17.97 -12.31 -9.71
N ARG A 171 -16.88 -12.61 -8.99
CA ARG A 171 -15.94 -13.71 -9.26
C ARG A 171 -15.46 -13.79 -10.72
N PRO A 172 -14.95 -12.69 -11.30
CA PRO A 172 -14.61 -12.64 -12.72
C PRO A 172 -13.50 -13.62 -13.10
N LEU A 173 -12.65 -14.02 -12.15
CA LEU A 173 -11.54 -14.96 -12.39
C LEU A 173 -11.94 -16.44 -12.31
N ALA A 174 -13.21 -16.77 -12.03
CA ALA A 174 -13.65 -18.16 -11.83
C ALA A 174 -13.36 -19.08 -13.03
N ASN A 175 -13.39 -18.54 -14.25
CA ASN A 175 -13.10 -19.26 -15.49
C ASN A 175 -11.69 -18.99 -16.05
N HIS A 176 -10.85 -18.26 -15.31
CA HIS A 176 -9.49 -17.87 -15.71
C HIS A 176 -8.45 -18.33 -14.70
N THR A 177 -8.70 -19.44 -14.00
CA THR A 177 -7.87 -19.92 -12.88
C THR A 177 -6.41 -20.16 -13.26
N GLN A 178 -6.14 -20.66 -14.48
CA GLN A 178 -4.78 -20.85 -14.96
C GLN A 178 -4.04 -19.51 -15.18
N GLN A 179 -4.66 -18.55 -15.86
CA GLN A 179 -4.08 -17.21 -16.05
C GLN A 179 -3.87 -16.51 -14.70
N ALA A 180 -4.84 -16.63 -13.79
CA ALA A 180 -4.72 -16.11 -12.43
C ALA A 180 -3.51 -16.70 -11.70
N ALA A 181 -3.31 -18.02 -11.75
CA ALA A 181 -2.16 -18.67 -11.13
C ALA A 181 -0.82 -18.23 -11.73
N GLU A 182 -0.73 -18.06 -13.05
CA GLU A 182 0.49 -17.55 -13.72
C GLU A 182 0.82 -16.11 -13.27
N ILE A 183 -0.19 -15.24 -13.20
CA ILE A 183 -0.05 -13.84 -12.76
C ILE A 183 0.36 -13.78 -11.28
N GLU A 184 -0.31 -14.54 -10.43
CA GLU A 184 -0.05 -14.57 -8.97
C GLU A 184 1.33 -15.14 -8.63
N ALA A 185 1.81 -16.13 -9.40
CA ALA A 185 3.17 -16.65 -9.27
C ALA A 185 4.21 -15.57 -9.63
N TRP A 186 4.01 -14.86 -10.74
CA TRP A 186 4.89 -13.75 -11.14
C TRP A 186 4.89 -12.61 -10.11
N PHE A 187 3.72 -12.22 -9.59
CA PHE A 187 3.65 -11.24 -8.51
C PHE A 187 4.44 -11.69 -7.28
N SER A 188 4.33 -12.96 -6.88
CA SER A 188 5.08 -13.52 -5.76
C SER A 188 6.59 -13.44 -6.00
N THR A 189 7.07 -13.82 -7.19
CA THR A 189 8.49 -13.71 -7.57
C THR A 189 9.00 -12.26 -7.45
N LEU A 190 8.23 -11.30 -7.98
CA LEU A 190 8.58 -9.88 -7.87
C LEU A 190 8.54 -9.39 -6.44
N ALA A 191 7.56 -9.81 -5.62
CA ALA A 191 7.48 -9.39 -4.22
C ALA A 191 8.65 -9.93 -3.39
N ASP A 192 9.02 -11.20 -3.57
CA ASP A 192 10.21 -11.78 -2.93
C ASP A 192 11.47 -10.98 -3.31
N GLN A 193 11.57 -10.53 -4.56
CA GLN A 193 12.65 -9.65 -5.00
C GLN A 193 12.56 -8.25 -4.39
N VAL A 194 11.37 -7.66 -4.28
CA VAL A 194 11.18 -6.35 -3.65
C VAL A 194 11.55 -6.40 -2.16
N VAL A 195 11.22 -7.48 -1.45
CA VAL A 195 11.69 -7.70 -0.07
C VAL A 195 13.22 -7.66 -0.02
N ARG A 196 13.92 -8.38 -0.92
CA ARG A 196 15.40 -8.35 -1.00
C ARG A 196 15.93 -6.96 -1.35
N ASP A 197 15.28 -6.25 -2.27
CA ASP A 197 15.67 -4.93 -2.75
C ASP A 197 15.64 -3.85 -1.65
N TRP A 198 14.79 -4.02 -0.63
CA TRP A 198 14.48 -2.98 0.37
C TRP A 198 14.69 -3.41 1.83
N SER A 199 15.08 -4.65 2.10
CA SER A 199 15.44 -5.13 3.45
C SER A 199 16.85 -4.70 3.88
N ASN A 200 17.11 -4.75 5.19
CA ASN A 200 18.43 -4.51 5.81
C ASN A 200 19.04 -3.14 5.47
N LEU A 201 18.20 -2.15 5.22
CA LEU A 201 18.62 -0.77 5.02
C LEU A 201 18.80 -0.09 6.40
N PRO A 202 19.83 0.74 6.57
CA PRO A 202 19.93 1.56 7.77
C PRO A 202 18.87 2.67 7.73
N LEU A 203 18.41 3.13 8.90
CA LEU A 203 17.25 4.04 9.03
C LEU A 203 17.38 5.31 8.18
N GLU A 204 18.58 5.85 8.00
CA GLU A 204 18.84 7.05 7.18
C GLU A 204 18.61 6.83 5.67
N LYS A 205 18.47 5.58 5.23
CA LYS A 205 18.14 5.18 3.85
C LYS A 205 16.71 4.70 3.69
N ILE A 206 15.96 4.52 4.79
CA ILE A 206 14.54 4.15 4.77
C ILE A 206 13.71 5.43 4.67
N ASN A 207 13.07 5.65 3.53
CA ASN A 207 12.24 6.82 3.25
C ASN A 207 10.98 6.38 2.47
N ASN A 208 10.24 7.33 1.88
CA ASN A 208 9.05 7.07 1.08
C ASN A 208 9.21 5.93 0.07
N HIS A 209 10.41 5.70 -0.47
CA HIS A 209 10.62 4.55 -1.35
C HIS A 209 10.43 3.20 -0.65
N SER A 210 10.89 3.02 0.59
CA SER A 210 10.63 1.79 1.36
C SER A 210 9.13 1.64 1.64
N TYR A 211 8.43 2.73 1.95
CA TYR A 211 6.98 2.66 2.22
C TYR A 211 6.19 2.25 0.98
N TRP A 212 6.54 2.83 -0.19
CA TRP A 212 5.97 2.39 -1.47
C TRP A 212 6.33 0.94 -1.83
N ALA A 213 7.48 0.42 -1.38
CA ALA A 213 7.82 -0.99 -1.56
C ALA A 213 6.96 -1.89 -0.65
N ALA A 214 6.80 -1.50 0.62
CA ALA A 214 5.92 -2.15 1.58
C ALA A 214 4.46 -2.20 1.10
N TRP A 215 3.96 -1.13 0.47
CA TRP A 215 2.63 -1.14 -0.14
C TRP A 215 2.53 -2.17 -1.25
N SER A 216 3.49 -2.20 -2.18
CA SER A 216 3.48 -3.18 -3.27
C SER A 216 3.52 -4.61 -2.76
N VAL A 217 4.35 -4.89 -1.75
CA VAL A 217 4.42 -6.21 -1.12
C VAL A 217 3.13 -6.53 -0.36
N MET A 218 2.48 -5.57 0.30
CA MET A 218 1.21 -5.76 1.00
C MET A 218 0.09 -6.14 0.03
N ALA A 219 -0.04 -5.41 -1.08
CA ALA A 219 -1.03 -5.69 -2.11
C ALA A 219 -0.81 -7.09 -2.72
N THR A 220 0.45 -7.46 -3.00
CA THR A 220 0.79 -8.81 -3.46
C THR A 220 0.50 -9.87 -2.40
N ALA A 221 0.86 -9.64 -1.14
CA ALA A 221 0.65 -10.58 -0.04
C ALA A 221 -0.82 -11.00 0.07
N VAL A 222 -1.73 -10.02 -0.03
CA VAL A 222 -3.17 -10.29 -0.04
C VAL A 222 -3.61 -10.99 -1.33
N ALA A 223 -3.12 -10.57 -2.50
CA ALA A 223 -3.48 -11.19 -3.77
C ALA A 223 -3.09 -12.69 -3.84
N THR A 224 -1.96 -13.06 -3.21
CA THR A 224 -1.37 -14.39 -3.28
C THR A 224 -1.46 -15.18 -1.97
N ASN A 225 -2.14 -14.62 -0.96
CA ASN A 225 -2.28 -15.19 0.38
C ASN A 225 -0.93 -15.56 1.05
N ARG A 226 0.10 -14.73 0.86
CA ARG A 226 1.46 -14.92 1.41
C ARG A 226 1.65 -14.15 2.71
N ARG A 227 1.57 -14.83 3.84
CA ARG A 227 1.64 -14.22 5.19
C ARG A 227 3.00 -13.62 5.52
N ASP A 228 4.08 -14.23 5.06
CA ASP A 228 5.44 -13.73 5.23
C ASP A 228 5.66 -12.35 4.56
N LEU A 229 5.08 -12.16 3.38
CA LEU A 229 5.07 -10.87 2.67
C LEU A 229 4.22 -9.84 3.42
N PHE A 230 3.06 -10.24 3.93
CA PHE A 230 2.19 -9.38 4.74
C PHE A 230 2.91 -8.89 6.01
N ASP A 231 3.57 -9.81 6.73
CA ASP A 231 4.28 -9.52 7.98
C ASP A 231 5.46 -8.57 7.72
N TRP A 232 6.19 -8.75 6.60
CA TRP A 232 7.24 -7.82 6.19
C TRP A 232 6.70 -6.40 5.95
N SER A 233 5.59 -6.27 5.23
CA SER A 233 4.97 -4.97 4.97
C SER A 233 4.47 -4.29 6.25
N VAL A 234 3.92 -5.06 7.19
CA VAL A 234 3.55 -4.56 8.53
C VAL A 234 4.78 -4.05 9.28
N GLN A 235 5.89 -4.78 9.22
CA GLN A 235 7.13 -4.36 9.88
C GLN A 235 7.70 -3.07 9.26
N GLU A 236 7.69 -2.93 7.94
CA GLU A 236 8.11 -1.69 7.28
C GLU A 236 7.22 -0.49 7.64
N PHE A 237 5.91 -0.70 7.80
CA PHE A 237 5.03 0.34 8.35
C PHE A 237 5.46 0.75 9.76
N LYS A 238 5.76 -0.21 10.64
CA LYS A 238 6.21 0.09 12.01
C LYS A 238 7.50 0.89 12.00
N VAL A 239 8.46 0.54 11.15
CA VAL A 239 9.68 1.34 10.97
C VAL A 239 9.33 2.77 10.58
N ALA A 240 8.47 2.96 9.57
CA ALA A 240 8.03 4.29 9.14
C ALA A 240 7.32 5.07 10.26
N ALA A 241 6.46 4.41 11.03
CA ALA A 241 5.77 5.00 12.17
C ALA A 241 6.76 5.50 13.23
N HIS A 242 7.79 4.72 13.56
CA HIS A 242 8.86 5.10 14.49
C HIS A 242 9.83 6.16 13.94
N GLN A 243 9.81 6.43 12.63
CA GLN A 243 10.54 7.57 12.04
C GLN A 243 9.76 8.89 12.15
N VAL A 244 8.45 8.87 12.40
CA VAL A 244 7.65 10.08 12.60
C VAL A 244 8.00 10.69 13.95
N ASP A 245 8.60 11.88 13.95
CA ASP A 245 8.97 12.59 15.17
C ASP A 245 7.75 13.06 15.98
N ALA A 246 7.99 13.64 17.15
CA ALA A 246 6.95 14.11 18.05
C ALA A 246 6.05 15.22 17.44
N GLU A 247 6.50 15.88 16.37
CA GLU A 247 5.78 16.96 15.71
C GLU A 247 5.10 16.50 14.41
N GLY A 248 5.31 15.25 13.99
CA GLY A 248 4.71 14.66 12.79
C GLY A 248 5.59 14.73 11.55
N PHE A 249 6.87 15.07 11.68
CA PHE A 249 7.79 15.10 10.55
C PHE A 249 8.53 13.78 10.37
N LEU A 250 8.89 13.49 9.13
CA LEU A 250 9.78 12.41 8.73
C LEU A 250 11.17 12.99 8.45
N PRO A 251 12.21 12.67 9.26
CA PRO A 251 13.55 13.24 9.09
C PRO A 251 14.15 13.04 7.69
N ASN A 252 13.88 11.90 7.05
CA ASN A 252 14.41 11.62 5.72
C ASN A 252 13.68 12.39 4.60
N GLU A 253 12.44 12.79 4.82
CA GLU A 253 11.69 13.63 3.87
C GLU A 253 12.00 15.13 4.07
N LEU A 254 12.32 15.55 5.30
CA LEU A 254 12.82 16.92 5.57
C LEU A 254 14.11 17.22 4.79
N LYS A 255 14.98 16.21 4.58
CA LYS A 255 16.22 16.34 3.79
C LYS A 255 15.98 16.75 2.34
N ARG A 256 14.73 16.78 1.87
CA ARG A 256 14.34 17.18 0.51
C ARG A 256 14.10 18.69 0.36
N ARG A 257 14.40 19.48 1.40
CA ARG A 257 14.42 20.95 1.41
C ARG A 257 13.11 21.56 0.92
N GLU A 258 13.12 22.27 -0.21
CA GLU A 258 11.94 22.89 -0.80
C GLU A 258 10.85 21.88 -1.15
N ARG A 259 11.20 20.59 -1.29
CA ARG A 259 10.22 19.52 -1.58
C ARG A 259 9.76 18.77 -0.33
N ALA A 260 10.18 19.16 0.88
CA ALA A 260 9.91 18.40 2.09
C ALA A 260 8.43 18.11 2.29
N LEU A 261 7.55 19.11 2.22
CA LEU A 261 6.10 18.92 2.37
C LEU A 261 5.51 18.00 1.31
N ALA A 262 5.91 18.16 0.04
CA ALA A 262 5.47 17.28 -1.05
C ALA A 262 5.87 15.82 -0.81
N TYR A 263 7.07 15.58 -0.25
CA TYR A 263 7.54 14.24 0.09
C TYR A 263 6.88 13.64 1.33
N HIS A 264 6.51 14.45 2.33
CA HIS A 264 5.67 13.98 3.44
C HIS A 264 4.27 13.58 2.93
N ASN A 265 3.66 14.40 2.08
CA ASN A 265 2.40 14.04 1.44
C ASN A 265 2.54 12.76 0.58
N TYR A 266 3.69 12.57 -0.09
CA TYR A 266 3.95 11.38 -0.91
C TYR A 266 4.21 10.10 -0.09
N ALA A 267 4.54 10.22 1.20
CA ALA A 267 4.68 9.09 2.12
C ALA A 267 3.33 8.56 2.63
N LEU A 268 2.29 9.40 2.69
CA LEU A 268 0.99 9.03 3.25
C LEU A 268 0.23 7.94 2.48
N PRO A 269 0.14 7.95 1.13
CA PRO A 269 -0.64 6.95 0.40
C PRO A 269 -0.25 5.50 0.70
N PRO A 270 1.03 5.08 0.58
CA PRO A 270 1.38 3.70 0.89
C PRO A 270 1.15 3.36 2.36
N LEU A 271 1.46 4.27 3.30
CA LEU A 271 1.29 4.01 4.73
C LEU A 271 -0.18 3.84 5.12
N ALA A 272 -1.07 4.70 4.62
CA ALA A 272 -2.50 4.60 4.89
C ALA A 272 -3.10 3.32 4.28
N MET A 273 -2.68 2.95 3.06
CA MET A 273 -3.12 1.69 2.44
C MET A 273 -2.63 0.47 3.22
N ILE A 274 -1.36 0.43 3.66
CA ILE A 274 -0.84 -0.68 4.49
C ILE A 274 -1.63 -0.80 5.79
N ALA A 275 -1.88 0.31 6.49
CA ALA A 275 -2.66 0.30 7.73
C ALA A 275 -4.10 -0.18 7.52
N SER A 276 -4.75 0.22 6.42
CA SER A 276 -6.11 -0.24 6.10
C SER A 276 -6.16 -1.74 5.79
N PHE A 277 -5.21 -2.24 4.99
CA PHE A 277 -5.08 -3.67 4.71
C PHE A 277 -4.74 -4.47 5.96
N ALA A 278 -3.86 -3.96 6.82
CA ALA A 278 -3.53 -4.61 8.09
C ALA A 278 -4.77 -4.72 8.99
N GLN A 279 -5.57 -3.65 9.09
CA GLN A 279 -6.80 -3.64 9.88
C GLN A 279 -7.82 -4.67 9.38
N ALA A 280 -7.99 -4.80 8.06
CA ALA A 280 -8.87 -5.81 7.46
C ALA A 280 -8.45 -7.26 7.80
N ASN A 281 -7.19 -7.46 8.22
CA ASN A 281 -6.63 -8.75 8.63
C ASN A 281 -6.39 -8.85 10.14
N GLY A 282 -7.02 -7.99 10.94
CA GLY A 282 -6.98 -8.05 12.40
C GLY A 282 -5.73 -7.46 13.04
N VAL A 283 -4.91 -6.70 12.30
CA VAL A 283 -3.72 -6.02 12.82
C VAL A 283 -3.96 -4.51 12.86
N ASP A 284 -4.18 -3.94 14.04
CA ASP A 284 -4.37 -2.50 14.21
C ASP A 284 -3.03 -1.76 14.32
N LEU A 285 -2.68 -1.02 13.27
CA LEU A 285 -1.45 -0.21 13.21
C LEU A 285 -1.66 1.26 13.58
N ARG A 286 -2.89 1.69 13.87
CA ARG A 286 -3.21 3.08 14.22
C ARG A 286 -2.52 3.55 15.51
N PRO A 287 -2.37 2.73 16.57
CA PRO A 287 -1.72 3.17 17.81
C PRO A 287 -0.19 3.30 17.71
N GLU A 288 0.44 2.75 16.66
CA GLU A 288 1.90 2.65 16.54
C GLU A 288 2.58 4.02 16.70
N ASN A 289 3.63 4.07 17.53
CA ASN A 289 4.34 5.30 17.91
C ASN A 289 3.40 6.47 18.25
N ASN A 290 2.48 6.23 19.19
CA ASN A 290 1.51 7.20 19.71
C ASN A 290 0.69 7.85 18.59
N GLY A 291 0.14 7.05 17.67
CA GLY A 291 -0.67 7.55 16.57
C GLY A 291 0.15 8.24 15.46
N ALA A 292 1.32 7.71 15.12
CA ALA A 292 2.25 8.33 14.17
C ALA A 292 1.64 8.62 12.79
N LEU A 293 0.85 7.71 12.23
CA LEU A 293 0.19 7.95 10.95
C LEU A 293 -0.79 9.12 11.03
N LYS A 294 -1.57 9.23 12.12
CA LYS A 294 -2.47 10.37 12.34
C LYS A 294 -1.68 11.67 12.47
N ARG A 295 -0.63 11.66 13.30
CA ARG A 295 0.23 12.83 13.53
C ARG A 295 0.90 13.32 12.25
N LEU A 296 1.39 12.41 11.39
CA LEU A 296 1.93 12.73 10.07
C LEU A 296 0.85 13.31 9.13
N GLY A 297 -0.33 12.70 9.08
CA GLY A 297 -1.46 13.17 8.26
C GLY A 297 -1.89 14.59 8.64
N ASP A 298 -2.10 14.83 9.93
CA ASP A 298 -2.47 16.13 10.47
C ASP A 298 -1.38 17.19 10.20
N ARG A 299 -0.09 16.82 10.34
CA ARG A 299 1.04 17.70 10.01
C ARG A 299 1.05 18.10 8.53
N VAL A 300 0.80 17.15 7.62
CA VAL A 300 0.74 17.45 6.18
C VAL A 300 -0.46 18.34 5.86
N LEU A 301 -1.64 18.07 6.43
CA LEU A 301 -2.84 18.90 6.21
C LEU A 301 -2.63 20.33 6.68
N ALA A 302 -2.03 20.51 7.86
CA ALA A 302 -1.63 21.82 8.36
C ALA A 302 -0.61 22.49 7.42
N GLY A 303 0.40 21.73 6.96
CA GLY A 303 1.43 22.23 6.04
C GLY A 303 0.91 22.70 4.68
N VAL A 304 -0.19 22.10 4.20
CA VAL A 304 -0.85 22.51 2.95
C VAL A 304 -1.62 23.82 3.12
N GLU A 305 -2.17 24.08 4.30
CA GLU A 305 -2.80 25.36 4.64
C GLU A 305 -1.75 26.44 4.88
N ASP A 306 -0.71 26.11 5.65
CA ASP A 306 0.39 26.99 6.02
C ASP A 306 1.74 26.22 5.98
N PRO A 307 2.61 26.49 4.99
CA PRO A 307 3.85 25.77 4.81
C PRO A 307 4.99 26.24 5.73
N ASP A 308 4.78 27.24 6.59
CA ASP A 308 5.88 27.89 7.35
C ASP A 308 6.64 26.91 8.25
N ALA A 309 5.94 26.02 8.96
CA ALA A 309 6.59 24.98 9.77
C ALA A 309 7.50 24.06 8.94
N PHE A 310 7.10 23.75 7.70
CA PHE A 310 7.95 22.98 6.78
C PHE A 310 9.09 23.81 6.20
N ALA A 311 8.87 25.10 5.96
CA ALA A 311 9.91 26.00 5.47
C ALA A 311 11.01 26.21 6.52
N GLU A 312 10.63 26.39 7.79
CA GLU A 312 11.55 26.49 8.92
C GLU A 312 12.37 25.21 9.10
N ARG A 313 11.69 24.04 9.12
CA ARG A 313 12.36 22.74 9.32
C ARG A 313 13.17 22.27 8.11
N GLY A 314 12.72 22.59 6.90
CA GLY A 314 13.39 22.24 5.65
C GLY A 314 14.46 23.26 5.22
N GLY A 315 14.51 24.43 5.86
CA GLY A 315 15.45 25.51 5.58
C GLY A 315 15.23 26.23 4.24
N GLN A 316 14.07 26.03 3.60
CA GLN A 316 13.74 26.57 2.28
C GLN A 316 12.23 26.73 2.12
N LYS A 317 11.80 27.74 1.34
CA LYS A 317 10.39 27.88 0.93
C LYS A 317 9.92 26.62 0.20
N GLN A 318 8.70 26.16 0.51
CA GLN A 318 8.18 24.91 -0.05
C GLN A 318 7.64 25.06 -1.48
N ASP A 319 7.95 24.08 -2.33
CA ASP A 319 7.37 23.87 -3.66
C ASP A 319 5.99 23.22 -3.54
N MET A 320 4.95 24.04 -3.73
CA MET A 320 3.55 23.61 -3.61
C MET A 320 3.00 22.98 -4.89
N THR A 321 3.80 22.81 -5.94
CA THR A 321 3.32 22.38 -7.27
C THR A 321 2.61 21.03 -7.25
N ASP A 322 3.15 20.05 -6.53
CA ASP A 322 2.53 18.73 -6.42
C ASP A 322 1.30 18.72 -5.50
N LEU A 323 1.23 19.64 -4.53
CA LEU A 323 0.13 19.74 -3.57
C LEU A 323 -1.11 20.44 -4.15
N LYS A 324 -1.02 20.97 -5.37
CA LYS A 324 -2.15 21.48 -6.14
C LYS A 324 -2.87 20.40 -6.97
N LYS A 325 -2.37 19.16 -6.95
CA LYS A 325 -2.90 18.05 -7.76
C LYS A 325 -3.76 17.16 -6.87
N ASP A 326 -5.07 17.17 -7.08
CA ASP A 326 -6.02 16.44 -6.24
C ASP A 326 -5.70 14.94 -6.09
N PRO A 327 -5.31 14.19 -7.14
CA PRO A 327 -4.94 12.77 -6.99
C PRO A 327 -3.78 12.48 -6.02
N LYS A 328 -3.01 13.50 -5.62
CA LYS A 328 -1.93 13.37 -4.62
C LYS A 328 -2.46 13.25 -3.19
N PHE A 329 -3.76 13.51 -2.97
CA PHE A 329 -4.44 13.36 -1.69
C PHE A 329 -5.29 12.09 -1.61
N ALA A 330 -5.12 11.14 -2.53
CA ALA A 330 -5.82 9.85 -2.53
C ALA A 330 -5.65 9.04 -1.23
N TRP A 331 -4.65 9.37 -0.41
CA TRP A 331 -4.45 8.81 0.92
C TRP A 331 -5.58 9.17 1.91
N LEU A 332 -6.35 10.23 1.65
CA LEU A 332 -7.52 10.59 2.46
C LEU A 332 -8.59 9.49 2.49
N GLU A 333 -8.68 8.66 1.44
CA GLU A 333 -9.64 7.55 1.38
C GLU A 333 -9.38 6.49 2.45
N PRO A 334 -8.24 5.78 2.45
CA PRO A 334 -7.92 4.86 3.53
C PRO A 334 -7.77 5.58 4.88
N TYR A 335 -7.24 6.81 4.91
CA TYR A 335 -7.04 7.55 6.16
C TYR A 335 -8.37 7.85 6.89
N CYS A 336 -9.38 8.36 6.19
CA CYS A 336 -10.69 8.63 6.80
C CYS A 336 -11.55 7.36 6.99
N SER A 337 -11.13 6.21 6.46
CA SER A 337 -11.68 4.91 6.86
C SER A 337 -11.06 4.39 8.16
N LEU A 338 -9.78 4.70 8.41
CA LEU A 338 -9.03 4.30 9.60
C LEU A 338 -9.34 5.17 10.83
N TYR A 339 -9.55 6.47 10.59
CA TYR A 339 -9.77 7.50 11.60
C TYR A 339 -11.09 8.23 11.33
N THR A 340 -11.76 8.66 12.40
CA THR A 340 -12.85 9.63 12.27
C THR A 340 -12.27 10.99 11.90
N CYS A 341 -12.31 11.32 10.60
CA CYS A 341 -11.94 12.64 10.09
C CYS A 341 -12.96 13.70 10.51
N ASP A 342 -12.50 14.91 10.82
CA ASP A 342 -13.39 16.04 11.08
C ASP A 342 -14.08 16.55 9.80
N ALA A 343 -15.11 17.38 9.98
CA ALA A 343 -15.92 17.89 8.88
C ALA A 343 -15.10 18.65 7.82
N ARG A 344 -14.07 19.41 8.22
CA ARG A 344 -13.22 20.18 7.30
C ARG A 344 -12.34 19.26 6.46
N VAL A 345 -11.79 18.20 7.05
CA VAL A 345 -11.02 17.19 6.32
C VAL A 345 -11.93 16.42 5.35
N LEU A 346 -13.14 16.07 5.76
CA LEU A 346 -14.12 15.40 4.90
C LEU A 346 -14.57 16.29 3.73
N GLU A 347 -14.85 17.57 3.96
CA GLU A 347 -15.16 18.55 2.91
C GLU A 347 -14.04 18.61 1.87
N LYS A 348 -12.78 18.78 2.32
CA LYS A 348 -11.61 18.76 1.42
C LYS A 348 -11.43 17.42 0.70
N LYS A 349 -11.78 16.30 1.33
CA LYS A 349 -11.77 14.99 0.68
C LYS A 349 -12.77 15.00 -0.47
N HIS A 350 -14.01 15.41 -0.21
CA HIS A 350 -15.09 15.43 -1.19
C HIS A 350 -14.84 16.39 -2.35
N GLU A 351 -14.27 17.58 -2.11
CA GLU A 351 -13.87 18.52 -3.16
C GLU A 351 -12.85 17.94 -4.15
N LYS A 352 -12.08 16.94 -3.71
CA LYS A 352 -10.98 16.32 -4.47
C LYS A 352 -11.31 14.97 -5.06
N GLN A 353 -12.43 14.39 -4.65
CA GLN A 353 -12.91 13.13 -5.20
C GLN A 353 -13.42 13.33 -6.65
N PRO A 354 -13.41 12.28 -7.47
CA PRO A 354 -12.90 10.93 -7.17
C PRO A 354 -11.38 10.80 -7.30
N PHE A 355 -10.76 10.07 -6.37
CA PHE A 355 -9.33 9.79 -6.36
C PHE A 355 -8.97 8.58 -7.23
N LYS A 356 -8.53 8.86 -8.45
CA LYS A 356 -8.04 7.84 -9.40
C LYS A 356 -6.52 7.88 -9.51
N THR A 357 -5.85 6.85 -9.03
CA THR A 357 -4.38 6.74 -9.06
C THR A 357 -3.93 5.30 -9.34
N PHE A 358 -3.23 5.13 -10.46
CA PHE A 358 -2.83 3.81 -10.93
C PHE A 358 -1.88 3.07 -9.98
N ARG A 359 -1.05 3.79 -9.21
CA ARG A 359 -0.11 3.18 -8.24
C ARG A 359 -0.77 2.55 -7.03
N LEU A 360 -2.04 2.82 -6.81
CA LEU A 360 -2.84 2.22 -5.74
C LEU A 360 -3.98 1.36 -6.31
N GLY A 361 -3.95 1.05 -7.61
CA GLY A 361 -4.89 0.14 -8.25
C GLY A 361 -6.04 0.82 -9.00
N GLY A 362 -6.10 2.15 -9.05
CA GLY A 362 -7.12 2.89 -9.81
C GLY A 362 -8.01 3.75 -8.93
N ASP A 363 -9.32 3.51 -8.98
CA ASP A 363 -10.32 4.33 -8.31
C ASP A 363 -10.46 3.95 -6.82
N LEU A 364 -9.80 4.72 -5.96
CA LEU A 364 -9.83 4.49 -4.51
C LEU A 364 -11.15 4.96 -3.91
N THR A 365 -11.76 6.01 -4.46
CA THR A 365 -13.06 6.51 -4.02
C THR A 365 -14.12 5.43 -4.17
N ARG A 366 -14.12 4.71 -5.29
CA ARG A 366 -15.02 3.56 -5.48
C ARG A 366 -14.84 2.42 -4.48
N VAL A 367 -13.66 2.29 -3.86
CA VAL A 367 -13.38 1.26 -2.86
C VAL A 367 -13.77 1.73 -1.46
N TYR A 368 -13.38 2.95 -1.07
CA TYR A 368 -13.52 3.42 0.31
C TYR A 368 -14.77 4.25 0.56
N ASP A 369 -15.32 4.88 -0.47
CA ASP A 369 -16.47 5.78 -0.38
C ASP A 369 -17.42 5.64 -1.58
N PRO A 370 -18.01 4.45 -1.78
CA PRO A 370 -18.84 4.16 -2.96
C PRO A 370 -20.16 4.95 -3.01
N ARG A 371 -20.49 5.72 -1.96
CA ARG A 371 -21.69 6.56 -1.92
C ARG A 371 -21.48 7.92 -2.57
N HIS A 372 -20.25 8.44 -2.61
CA HIS A 372 -19.94 9.72 -3.23
C HIS A 372 -20.47 9.82 -4.67
N ASP A 373 -20.16 8.83 -5.51
CA ASP A 373 -20.60 8.82 -6.91
C ASP A 373 -22.11 8.56 -7.13
N ARG A 374 -22.91 8.35 -6.06
CA ARG A 374 -24.38 8.23 -6.13
C ARG A 374 -25.08 9.57 -5.97
N ASP A 375 -24.49 10.51 -5.25
CA ASP A 375 -25.08 11.82 -4.97
C ASP A 375 -24.88 12.81 -6.15
N ASP A 376 -23.99 12.46 -7.10
CA ASP A 376 -23.71 13.21 -8.34
C ASP A 376 -24.49 12.70 -9.59
N ARG A 377 -25.41 11.73 -9.45
CA ARG A 377 -26.18 11.15 -10.57
C ARG A 377 -27.65 11.49 -10.56
#